data_AF-A0A850LU40-F1
#
_entry.id   AF-A0A850LU40-F1
#
_cell.length_a   1.000
_cell.length_b   1.000
_cell.length_c   1.000
_cell.angle_alpha   90.00
_cell.angle_beta   90.00
_cell.angle_gamma   90.00
#
_symmetry.space_group_name_H-M   'P 1'
#
loop_
_entity.id
_entity.type
_entity.pdbx_description
1 polymer ?
#
loop_
_entity_poly.entity_id
_entity_poly.type
_entity_poly.pdbx_seq_one_letter_code
_entity_poly.pdbx_strand_id
1 'polypeptide(L)'
;MKKEINFICSKILSDSLFSEAIARNLTGIGFLYPENAWSNLKKVFKFIRRTSDSDKILLKLVFLITESFEPDRGLNNFEKFLSGAKSPERYISIIQDNEEFLKNIIALFSGSQFLSDIAVKDERNINFLVEMDIDRPEGKENLLKEIKNLLSSSYPPDENYSIIRKFKNQEFL
;
A
#
# COMPACT_ATOMS: atom_id res chain seq x y z
N MET A 1 17.66 8.79 12.66
CA MET A 1 16.76 8.33 11.59
C MET A 1 17.45 7.88 10.30
N LYS A 2 18.01 8.77 9.46
CA LYS A 2 18.64 8.36 8.17
C LYS A 2 19.72 7.27 8.28
N LYS A 3 20.52 7.28 9.37
CA LYS A 3 21.54 6.25 9.63
C LYS A 3 20.94 4.88 9.94
N GLU A 4 19.88 4.83 10.74
CA GLU A 4 19.20 3.57 11.09
C GLU A 4 18.49 2.97 9.87
N ILE A 5 17.82 3.80 9.07
CA ILE A 5 17.18 3.37 7.81
C ILE A 5 18.21 2.73 6.86
N ASN A 6 19.34 3.41 6.63
CA ASN A 6 20.42 2.88 5.79
C ASN A 6 20.99 1.57 6.35
N PHE A 7 21.15 1.48 7.68
CA PHE A 7 21.59 0.25 8.33
C PHE A 7 20.60 -0.90 8.06
N ILE A 8 19.30 -0.70 8.28
CA ILE A 8 18.27 -1.72 8.02
C ILE A 8 18.28 -2.15 6.55
N CYS A 9 18.30 -1.21 5.62
CA CYS A 9 18.36 -1.53 4.19
C CYS A 9 19.60 -2.36 3.85
N SER A 10 20.78 -1.97 4.34
CA SER A 10 22.01 -2.75 4.10
C SER A 10 21.92 -4.20 4.62
N LYS A 11 21.21 -4.43 5.73
CA LYS A 11 21.01 -5.76 6.31
C LYS A 11 20.03 -6.60 5.49
N ILE A 12 19.00 -5.98 4.91
CA ILE A 12 18.06 -6.66 4.02
C ILE A 12 18.75 -7.06 2.72
N LEU A 13 19.51 -6.14 2.11
CA LEU A 13 20.24 -6.39 0.87
C LEU A 13 21.28 -7.51 1.00
N SER A 14 21.91 -7.63 2.17
CA SER A 14 22.85 -8.71 2.50
C SER A 14 22.18 -9.99 3.04
N ASP A 15 20.85 -10.07 3.01
CA ASP A 15 20.05 -11.19 3.51
C ASP A 15 20.41 -11.64 4.93
N SER A 16 20.72 -10.68 5.81
CA SER A 16 21.12 -10.95 7.19
C SER A 16 20.01 -11.67 7.99
N LEU A 17 20.42 -12.40 9.03
CA LEU A 17 19.50 -12.92 10.05
C LEU A 17 19.10 -11.80 11.01
N PHE A 18 17.93 -11.95 11.64
CA PHE A 18 17.47 -11.03 12.68
C PHE A 18 18.46 -11.03 13.86
N SER A 19 18.69 -9.86 14.44
CA SER A 19 19.63 -9.67 15.56
C SER A 19 19.17 -8.51 16.46
N GLU A 20 19.72 -8.44 17.67
CA GLU A 20 19.43 -7.35 18.61
C GLU A 20 19.76 -5.97 18.04
N ALA A 21 20.82 -5.86 17.22
CA ALA A 21 21.15 -4.62 16.53
C ALA A 21 20.07 -4.21 15.52
N ILE A 22 19.50 -5.17 14.78
CA ILE A 22 18.38 -4.93 13.87
C ILE A 22 17.14 -4.51 14.67
N ALA A 23 16.83 -5.22 15.76
CA ALA A 23 15.71 -4.89 16.62
C ALA A 23 15.77 -3.45 17.13
N ARG A 24 16.92 -3.04 17.68
CA ARG A 24 17.17 -1.68 18.17
C ARG A 24 17.00 -0.62 17.07
N ASN A 25 17.50 -0.88 15.87
CA ASN A 25 17.39 0.08 14.77
C ASN A 25 15.95 0.19 14.25
N LEU A 26 15.20 -0.92 14.18
CA LEU A 26 13.78 -0.91 13.80
C LEU A 26 12.93 -0.16 14.83
N THR A 27 13.16 -0.38 16.12
CA THR A 27 12.48 0.39 17.18
C THR A 27 12.88 1.86 17.15
N GLY A 28 14.15 2.18 16.87
CA GLY A 28 14.64 3.56 16.73
C GLY A 28 14.01 4.35 15.58
N ILE A 29 13.42 3.67 14.59
CA ILE A 29 12.70 4.28 13.46
C ILE A 29 11.18 4.13 13.54
N GLY A 30 10.64 3.71 14.69
CA GLY A 30 9.21 3.75 14.97
C GLY A 30 8.46 2.41 14.90
N PHE A 31 9.13 1.28 14.65
CA PHE A 31 8.48 -0.04 14.71
C PHE A 31 8.38 -0.56 16.15
N LEU A 32 7.16 -0.84 16.59
CA LEU A 32 6.86 -1.44 17.89
C LEU A 32 7.12 -2.95 17.90
N TYR A 33 6.96 -3.61 16.74
CA TYR A 33 7.13 -5.06 16.60
C TYR A 33 8.29 -5.40 15.64
N PRO A 34 9.56 -5.26 16.08
CA PRO A 34 10.72 -5.33 15.19
C PRO A 34 10.90 -6.69 14.49
N GLU A 35 10.55 -7.80 15.13
CA GLU A 35 10.62 -9.14 14.51
C GLU A 35 9.63 -9.26 13.34
N ASN A 36 8.40 -8.80 13.54
CA ASN A 36 7.37 -8.80 12.51
C ASN A 36 7.74 -7.84 11.38
N ALA A 37 8.21 -6.64 11.72
CA ALA A 37 8.66 -5.66 10.75
C ALA A 37 9.81 -6.22 9.90
N TRP A 38 10.81 -6.86 10.52
CA TRP A 38 11.91 -7.51 9.81
C TRP A 38 11.42 -8.61 8.85
N SER A 39 10.55 -9.49 9.35
CA SER A 39 9.97 -10.57 8.55
C SER A 39 9.23 -10.03 7.33
N ASN A 40 8.37 -9.02 7.51
CA ASN A 40 7.60 -8.44 6.44
C ASN A 40 8.46 -7.64 5.45
N LEU A 41 9.46 -6.90 5.92
CA LEU A 41 10.45 -6.24 5.04
C LEU A 41 11.19 -7.26 4.17
N LYS A 42 11.61 -8.41 4.72
CA LYS A 42 12.24 -9.47 3.93
C LYS A 42 11.29 -10.06 2.88
N LYS A 43 10.01 -10.26 3.21
CA LYS A 43 9.03 -10.75 2.24
C LYS A 43 8.77 -9.75 1.13
N VAL A 44 8.57 -8.48 1.48
CA VAL A 44 8.40 -7.39 0.52
C VAL A 44 9.62 -7.28 -0.41
N PHE A 45 10.83 -7.36 0.16
CA PHE A 45 12.06 -7.33 -0.63
C PHE A 45 12.17 -8.49 -1.64
N LYS A 46 11.58 -9.66 -1.39
CA LYS A 46 11.55 -10.76 -2.37
C LYS A 46 10.84 -10.39 -3.68
N PHE A 47 9.86 -9.48 -3.63
CA PHE A 47 9.19 -8.95 -4.82
C PHE A 47 10.05 -7.89 -5.52
N ILE A 48 10.71 -7.03 -4.73
CA ILE A 48 11.48 -5.88 -5.24
C ILE A 48 12.85 -6.30 -5.81
N ARG A 49 13.49 -7.34 -5.25
CA ARG A 49 14.89 -7.75 -5.60
C ARG A 49 15.13 -8.09 -7.06
N ARG A 50 14.06 -8.33 -7.84
CA ARG A 50 14.15 -8.66 -9.27
C ARG A 50 14.32 -7.43 -10.17
N THR A 51 14.14 -6.24 -9.59
CA THR A 51 14.26 -4.97 -10.30
C THR A 51 15.67 -4.40 -10.24
N SER A 52 16.04 -3.65 -11.28
CA SER A 52 17.33 -2.96 -11.40
C SER A 52 17.60 -1.95 -10.30
N ASP A 53 16.55 -1.34 -9.74
CA ASP A 53 16.62 -0.28 -8.72
C ASP A 53 16.16 -0.74 -7.34
N SER A 54 16.30 -2.04 -7.05
CA SER A 54 15.78 -2.64 -5.82
C SER A 54 16.25 -1.94 -4.53
N ASP A 55 17.51 -1.50 -4.47
CA ASP A 55 18.08 -0.75 -3.35
C ASP A 55 17.37 0.59 -3.13
N LYS A 56 17.08 1.33 -4.21
CA LYS A 56 16.42 2.64 -4.15
C LYS A 56 14.97 2.51 -3.73
N ILE A 57 14.26 1.52 -4.29
CA ILE A 57 12.87 1.23 -3.96
C ILE A 57 12.76 0.81 -2.49
N LEU A 58 13.65 -0.08 -2.03
CA LEU A 58 13.69 -0.51 -0.64
C LEU A 58 13.94 0.68 0.31
N LEU A 59 14.95 1.50 0.01
CA LEU A 59 15.28 2.67 0.82
C LEU A 59 14.08 3.62 0.93
N LYS A 60 13.41 3.88 -0.20
CA LYS A 60 12.26 4.78 -0.26
C LYS A 60 11.06 4.21 0.46
N LEU A 61 10.77 2.92 0.29
CA LEU A 61 9.70 2.22 1.00
C LEU A 61 9.89 2.32 2.52
N VAL A 62 11.08 1.97 3.02
CA VAL A 62 11.37 2.02 4.45
C VAL A 62 11.22 3.44 4.96
N PHE A 63 11.75 4.44 4.24
CA PHE A 63 11.59 5.85 4.60
C PHE A 63 10.11 6.28 4.67
N LEU A 64 9.30 5.96 3.65
CA LEU A 64 7.89 6.34 3.62
C LEU A 64 7.09 5.67 4.73
N ILE A 65 7.38 4.40 5.05
CA ILE A 65 6.71 3.70 6.15
C ILE A 65 7.06 4.34 7.50
N THR A 66 8.33 4.70 7.72
CA THR A 66 8.76 5.31 8.98
C THR A 66 8.20 6.72 9.19
N GLU A 67 7.91 7.44 8.11
CA GLU A 67 7.28 8.78 8.15
C GLU A 67 5.73 8.69 8.14
N SER A 68 5.16 7.49 8.07
CA SER A 68 3.71 7.29 8.00
C SER A 68 3.04 7.32 9.38
N PHE A 69 1.70 7.33 9.41
CA PHE A 69 0.93 7.43 10.66
C PHE A 69 1.22 6.30 11.65
N GLU A 70 1.28 5.06 11.16
CA GLU A 70 1.46 3.84 11.94
C GLU A 70 2.36 2.87 11.14
N PRO A 71 3.69 2.88 11.38
CA PRO A 71 4.66 2.12 10.59
C PRO A 71 4.39 0.61 10.54
N ASP A 72 4.08 -0.01 11.68
CA ASP A 72 3.76 -1.45 11.73
C ASP A 72 2.52 -1.78 10.90
N ARG A 73 1.48 -0.95 10.99
CA ARG A 73 0.24 -1.15 10.21
C ARG A 73 0.50 -0.99 8.72
N GLY A 74 1.17 0.09 8.33
CA GLY A 74 1.53 0.39 6.95
C GLY A 74 2.32 -0.75 6.32
N LEU A 75 3.36 -1.24 6.99
CA LEU A 75 4.17 -2.35 6.50
C LEU A 75 3.38 -3.67 6.42
N ASN A 76 2.59 -3.98 7.44
CA ASN A 76 1.79 -5.22 7.46
C ASN A 76 0.77 -5.25 6.32
N ASN A 77 0.08 -4.14 6.07
CA ASN A 77 -0.90 -4.05 5.00
C ASN A 77 -0.23 -4.02 3.62
N PHE A 78 0.92 -3.36 3.47
CA PHE A 78 1.70 -3.38 2.24
C PHE A 78 2.22 -4.79 1.89
N GLU A 79 2.71 -5.53 2.87
CA GLU A 79 3.13 -6.93 2.67
C GLU A 79 1.97 -7.82 2.27
N LYS A 80 0.81 -7.70 2.93
CA LYS A 80 -0.40 -8.44 2.59
C LYS A 80 -0.88 -8.12 1.18
N PHE A 81 -0.83 -6.85 0.79
CA PHE A 81 -1.19 -6.39 -0.54
C PHE A 81 -0.32 -7.06 -1.61
N LEU A 82 1.02 -6.96 -1.50
CA LEU A 82 1.91 -7.60 -2.47
C LEU A 82 1.80 -9.12 -2.45
N SER A 83 1.60 -9.74 -1.29
CA SER A 83 1.48 -11.20 -1.18
C SER A 83 0.14 -11.74 -1.69
N GLY A 84 -0.92 -10.94 -1.62
CA GLY A 84 -2.26 -11.28 -2.12
C GLY A 84 -2.49 -10.95 -3.60
N ALA A 85 -1.64 -10.11 -4.20
CA ALA A 85 -1.71 -9.77 -5.60
C ALA A 85 -1.42 -10.98 -6.51
N LYS A 86 -2.22 -11.13 -7.57
CA LYS A 86 -2.01 -12.10 -8.66
C LYS A 86 -0.76 -11.79 -9.46
N SER A 87 -0.39 -10.50 -9.55
CA SER A 87 0.81 -10.06 -10.28
C SER A 87 1.54 -8.95 -9.49
N PRO A 88 2.26 -9.30 -8.42
CA PRO A 88 2.98 -8.33 -7.58
C PRO A 88 3.99 -7.50 -8.41
N GLU A 89 4.59 -8.09 -9.44
CA GLU A 89 5.57 -7.43 -10.32
C GLU A 89 4.96 -6.23 -11.05
N ARG A 90 3.66 -6.27 -11.38
CA ARG A 90 2.96 -5.14 -11.99
C ARG A 90 2.97 -3.92 -11.06
N TYR A 91 2.70 -4.14 -9.77
CA TYR A 91 2.69 -3.06 -8.79
C TYR A 91 4.09 -2.53 -8.51
N ILE A 92 5.10 -3.40 -8.53
CA ILE A 92 6.49 -2.95 -8.45
C ILE A 92 6.85 -2.08 -9.66
N SER A 93 6.44 -2.46 -10.88
CA SER A 93 6.63 -1.61 -12.07
C SER A 93 5.95 -0.24 -11.92
N ILE A 94 4.71 -0.21 -11.43
CA ILE A 94 4.00 1.05 -11.17
C ILE A 94 4.75 1.92 -10.14
N ILE A 95 5.29 1.31 -9.08
CA ILE A 95 6.08 2.02 -8.07
C ILE A 95 7.37 2.60 -8.66
N GLN A 96 7.99 1.91 -9.64
CA GLN A 96 9.18 2.42 -10.34
C GLN A 96 8.85 3.62 -11.22
N ASP A 97 7.71 3.58 -11.91
CA ASP A 97 7.30 4.62 -12.86
C ASP A 97 6.59 5.79 -12.18
N ASN A 98 5.95 5.56 -11.04
CA ASN A 98 5.14 6.53 -10.31
C ASN A 98 5.49 6.51 -8.81
N GLU A 99 6.34 7.45 -8.43
CA GLU A 99 6.74 7.64 -7.05
C GLU A 99 5.60 8.05 -6.11
N GLU A 100 4.59 8.74 -6.64
CA GLU A 100 3.42 9.23 -5.89
C GLU A 100 2.51 8.06 -5.48
N PHE A 101 2.41 7.05 -6.35
CA PHE A 101 1.66 5.82 -6.04
C PHE A 101 2.14 5.17 -4.74
N LEU A 102 3.47 5.07 -4.56
CA LEU A 102 4.04 4.48 -3.35
C LEU A 102 3.73 5.33 -2.10
N LYS A 103 3.74 6.67 -2.21
CA LYS A 103 3.38 7.54 -1.08
C LYS A 103 1.93 7.35 -0.69
N ASN A 104 1.02 7.42 -1.66
CA ASN A 104 -0.42 7.34 -1.43
C ASN A 104 -0.82 6.00 -0.83
N ILE A 105 -0.27 4.89 -1.35
CA ILE A 105 -0.59 3.56 -0.85
C ILE A 105 -0.07 3.34 0.57
N ILE A 106 1.10 3.89 0.93
CA ILE A 106 1.63 3.81 2.30
C ILE A 106 0.83 4.69 3.26
N ALA A 107 0.42 5.89 2.82
CA ALA A 107 -0.46 6.75 3.61
C ALA A 107 -1.82 6.07 3.89
N LEU A 108 -2.42 5.45 2.88
CA LEU A 108 -3.66 4.66 3.02
C LEU A 108 -3.48 3.51 4.00
N PHE A 109 -2.42 2.71 3.81
CA PHE A 109 -2.19 1.49 4.57
C PHE A 109 -1.82 1.73 6.04
N SER A 110 -1.18 2.86 6.32
CA SER A 110 -0.89 3.30 7.68
C SER A 110 -2.09 4.01 8.33
N GLY A 111 -2.89 4.74 7.56
CA GLY A 111 -3.99 5.57 8.07
C GLY A 111 -5.29 4.82 8.35
N SER A 112 -5.61 3.74 7.64
CA SER A 112 -6.89 3.03 7.83
C SER A 112 -6.83 1.53 7.54
N GLN A 113 -7.13 0.71 8.55
CA GLN A 113 -7.27 -0.74 8.36
C GLN A 113 -8.47 -1.09 7.49
N PHE A 114 -9.58 -0.36 7.64
CA PHE A 114 -10.80 -0.62 6.86
C PHE A 114 -10.54 -0.43 5.36
N LEU A 115 -9.87 0.67 5.00
CA LEU A 115 -9.50 0.94 3.62
C LEU A 115 -8.48 -0.06 3.08
N SER A 116 -7.50 -0.42 3.93
CA SER A 116 -6.51 -1.45 3.60
C SER A 116 -7.16 -2.81 3.30
N ASP A 117 -8.12 -3.23 4.12
CA ASP A 117 -8.82 -4.50 3.93
C ASP A 117 -9.64 -4.51 2.63
N ILE A 118 -10.24 -3.37 2.26
CA ILE A 118 -10.95 -3.22 0.98
C ILE A 118 -9.97 -3.26 -0.20
N ALA A 119 -8.85 -2.55 -0.10
CA ALA A 119 -7.80 -2.50 -1.11
C ALA A 119 -7.20 -3.89 -1.38
N VAL A 120 -6.86 -4.64 -0.32
CA VAL A 120 -6.24 -5.98 -0.43
C VAL A 120 -7.21 -7.04 -0.98
N LYS A 121 -8.53 -6.84 -0.81
CA LYS A 121 -9.54 -7.82 -1.21
C LYS A 121 -9.77 -7.91 -2.72
N ASP A 122 -9.56 -6.82 -3.46
CA ASP A 122 -9.76 -6.78 -4.91
C ASP A 122 -8.78 -5.78 -5.56
N GLU A 123 -7.94 -6.28 -6.45
CA GLU A 123 -6.93 -5.52 -7.19
C GLU A 123 -7.48 -4.29 -7.92
N ARG A 124 -8.77 -4.31 -8.30
CA ARG A 124 -9.43 -3.17 -8.95
C ARG A 124 -9.60 -1.97 -8.02
N ASN A 125 -9.75 -2.21 -6.72
CA ASN A 125 -9.92 -1.13 -5.74
C ASN A 125 -8.65 -0.29 -5.61
N ILE A 126 -7.47 -0.90 -5.83
CA ILE A 126 -6.20 -0.21 -5.67
C ILE A 126 -5.92 0.77 -6.80
N ASN A 127 -6.28 0.43 -8.05
CA ASN A 127 -6.13 1.38 -9.15
C ASN A 127 -7.03 2.61 -8.93
N PHE A 128 -8.26 2.40 -8.46
CA PHE A 128 -9.19 3.47 -8.15
C PHE A 128 -8.70 4.36 -6.99
N LEU A 129 -8.23 3.73 -5.91
CA LEU A 129 -7.71 4.42 -4.72
C LEU A 129 -6.50 5.31 -4.96
N VAL A 130 -5.67 4.99 -5.95
CA VAL A 130 -4.51 5.82 -6.29
C VAL A 130 -4.84 6.93 -7.30
N GLU A 131 -5.89 6.75 -8.10
CA GLU A 131 -6.39 7.79 -9.01
C GLU A 131 -7.26 8.84 -8.29
N MET A 132 -7.81 8.52 -7.11
CA MET A 132 -8.52 9.49 -6.27
C MET A 132 -7.55 10.49 -5.64
N ASP A 133 -7.83 11.77 -5.84
CA ASP A 133 -7.20 12.85 -5.09
C ASP A 133 -7.74 12.82 -3.65
N ILE A 134 -7.04 12.12 -2.75
CA ILE A 134 -7.45 11.91 -1.35
C ILE A 134 -7.69 13.26 -0.62
N ASP A 135 -7.04 14.34 -1.08
CA ASP A 135 -7.19 15.70 -0.55
C ASP A 135 -8.41 16.45 -1.11
N ARG A 136 -9.16 15.85 -2.05
CA ARG A 136 -10.39 16.39 -2.63
C ARG A 136 -11.49 15.33 -2.71
N PRO A 137 -12.12 14.96 -1.59
CA PRO A 137 -13.31 14.10 -1.64
C PRO A 137 -14.37 14.77 -2.51
N GLU A 138 -14.91 14.03 -3.48
CA GLU A 138 -15.97 14.55 -4.34
C GLU A 138 -17.20 14.93 -3.50
N GLY A 139 -17.78 16.10 -3.78
CA GLY A 139 -18.99 16.52 -3.11
C GLY A 139 -20.13 15.54 -3.40
N LYS A 140 -20.94 15.21 -2.38
CA LYS A 140 -22.09 14.28 -2.43
C LYS A 140 -22.99 14.42 -3.67
N GLU A 141 -23.12 15.63 -4.23
CA GLU A 141 -23.92 15.91 -5.42
C GLU A 141 -23.32 15.35 -6.72
N ASN A 142 -21.99 15.34 -6.84
CA ASN A 142 -21.29 14.77 -8.00
C ASN A 142 -21.38 13.24 -7.99
N LEU A 143 -21.19 12.63 -6.82
CA LEU A 143 -21.36 11.18 -6.62
C LEU A 143 -22.76 10.70 -6.98
N LEU A 144 -23.79 11.46 -6.60
CA LEU A 144 -25.17 11.16 -6.97
C LEU A 144 -25.41 11.27 -8.48
N LYS A 145 -24.69 12.15 -9.17
CA LYS A 145 -24.78 12.30 -10.63
C LYS A 145 -24.08 11.15 -11.34
N GLU A 146 -22.93 10.71 -10.83
CA GLU A 146 -22.16 9.62 -11.41
C GLU A 146 -22.86 8.26 -11.29
N ILE A 147 -23.40 7.92 -10.11
CA ILE A 147 -24.21 6.69 -9.93
C ILE A 147 -25.39 6.68 -10.89
N LYS A 148 -26.10 7.82 -11.03
CA LYS A 148 -27.25 7.92 -11.92
C LYS A 148 -26.87 7.66 -13.36
N ASN A 149 -25.71 8.17 -13.80
CA ASN A 149 -25.21 7.93 -15.16
C ASN A 149 -24.83 6.46 -15.38
N LEU A 150 -24.14 5.83 -14.42
CA LEU A 150 -23.77 4.41 -14.49
C LEU A 150 -24.99 3.48 -14.52
N LEU A 151 -26.00 3.78 -13.70
CA LEU A 151 -27.26 3.03 -13.67
C LEU A 151 -28.11 3.25 -14.92
N SER A 152 -28.05 4.42 -15.54
CA SER A 152 -28.77 4.69 -16.79
C SER A 152 -28.19 3.98 -18.01
N SER A 153 -26.94 3.50 -17.90
CA SER A 153 -26.20 2.86 -18.99
C SER A 153 -26.17 1.32 -18.90
N SER A 154 -26.75 0.71 -17.86
CA SER A 154 -26.75 -0.75 -17.66
C SER A 154 -28.14 -1.37 -17.86
N TYR A 155 -28.20 -2.43 -18.65
CA TYR A 155 -29.33 -3.37 -18.74
C TYR A 155 -28.77 -4.79 -18.68
N PRO A 156 -29.25 -5.71 -17.80
CA PRO A 156 -30.56 -5.73 -17.11
C PRO A 156 -30.54 -5.36 -15.60
N PRO A 157 -31.73 -5.14 -14.96
CA PRO A 157 -31.88 -4.58 -13.60
C PRO A 157 -31.22 -5.34 -12.45
N ASP A 158 -30.90 -6.63 -12.64
CA ASP A 158 -30.26 -7.47 -11.61
C ASP A 158 -28.79 -7.09 -11.37
N GLU A 159 -28.15 -6.38 -12.31
CA GLU A 159 -26.78 -5.88 -12.16
C GLU A 159 -26.69 -4.56 -11.38
N ASN A 160 -27.81 -3.84 -11.22
CA ASN A 160 -27.84 -2.51 -10.57
C ASN A 160 -27.39 -2.57 -9.11
N TYR A 161 -27.77 -3.62 -8.37
CA TYR A 161 -27.31 -3.81 -7.00
C TYR A 161 -25.81 -4.08 -6.91
N SER A 162 -25.24 -4.76 -7.92
CA SER A 162 -23.81 -4.99 -8.00
C SER A 162 -23.04 -3.70 -8.30
N ILE A 163 -23.61 -2.83 -9.15
CA ILE A 163 -23.05 -1.53 -9.51
C ILE A 163 -23.11 -0.58 -8.32
N ILE A 164 -24.26 -0.47 -7.62
CA ILE A 164 -24.40 0.37 -6.41
C ILE A 164 -23.47 -0.12 -5.31
N ARG A 165 -23.29 -1.43 -5.15
CA ARG A 165 -22.38 -1.99 -4.14
C ARG A 165 -20.91 -1.72 -4.48
N LYS A 166 -20.51 -1.83 -5.75
CA LYS A 166 -19.16 -1.47 -6.21
C LYS A 166 -18.91 0.03 -6.03
N PHE A 167 -19.83 0.87 -6.46
CA PHE A 167 -19.74 2.32 -6.32
C PHE A 167 -19.70 2.75 -4.85
N LYS A 168 -20.57 2.22 -3.98
CA LYS A 168 -20.52 2.50 -2.54
C LYS A 168 -19.19 2.06 -1.92
N ASN A 169 -18.68 0.90 -2.32
CA ASN A 169 -17.38 0.44 -1.83
C ASN A 169 -16.22 1.29 -2.37
N GLN A 170 -16.39 1.94 -3.51
CA GLN A 170 -15.44 2.88 -4.11
C GLN A 170 -15.49 4.26 -3.44
N GLU A 171 -16.65 4.74 -3.02
CA GLU A 171 -16.80 6.06 -2.37
C GLU A 171 -16.57 6.08 -0.85
N PHE A 172 -16.60 4.92 -0.20
CA PHE A 172 -16.17 4.79 1.19
C PHE A 172 -14.65 4.64 1.32
N LEU A 173 -13.95 4.57 0.18
CA LEU A 173 -12.50 4.53 0.07
C LEU A 173 -11.91 5.94 -0.03
#